data_AF-A0A6J4YCS3-F1
#
_entry.id   AF-A0A6J4YCS3-F1
#
_cell.length_a   1.000
_cell.length_b   1.000
_cell.length_c   1.000
_cell.angle_alpha   90.00
_cell.angle_beta   90.00
_cell.angle_gamma   90.00
#
_symmetry.space_group_name_H-M   'P 1'
#
loop_
_entity.id
_entity.type
_entity.pdbx_description
1 polymer ?
#
loop_
_entity_poly.entity_id
_entity_poly.type
_entity_poly.pdbx_seq_one_letter_code
_entity_poly.pdbx_strand_id
1 'polypeptide(L)' 'MRTVQMTLDDDLVRAVDRVSKQLHTNRSAFTRKALRDALARYNLEQLERKHRQGYERNPVGADEFSVWETEQAWGDE' A
#
# COMPACT_ATOMS: atom_id res chain seq x y z
N MET A 1 -7.65 -19.80 -13.59
CA MET A 1 -7.15 -19.82 -12.19
C MET A 1 -6.22 -21.01 -12.05
N ARG A 2 -5.10 -20.87 -11.33
CA ARG A 2 -4.22 -22.00 -11.00
C ARG A 2 -4.37 -22.35 -9.53
N THR A 3 -4.52 -23.64 -9.23
CA THR A 3 -4.53 -24.14 -7.84
C THR A 3 -3.10 -24.34 -7.40
N VAL A 4 -2.76 -23.78 -6.24
CA VAL A 4 -1.43 -23.90 -5.62
C VAL A 4 -1.64 -24.48 -4.23
N GLN A 5 -0.88 -25.50 -3.87
CA GLN A 5 -0.82 -26.00 -2.50
C GLN A 5 0.21 -25.18 -1.73
N MET A 6 -0.15 -24.74 -0.52
CA MET A 6 0.74 -24.02 0.38
C MET A 6 0.49 -24.48 1.80
N THR A 7 1.53 -24.53 2.61
CA THR A 7 1.45 -24.82 4.04
C THR A 7 1.28 -23.51 4.80
N LEU A 8 0.33 -23.48 5.74
CA LEU A 8 0.06 -22.34 6.61
C LEU A 8 -0.04 -22.87 8.04
N ASP A 9 0.35 -22.04 9.01
CA ASP A 9 0.19 -22.40 10.42
C ASP A 9 -1.29 -22.57 10.79
N ASP A 10 -1.56 -23.53 11.66
CA ASP A 10 -2.93 -23.88 12.07
C ASP A 10 -3.68 -22.68 12.66
N ASP A 11 -3.00 -21.84 13.42
CA ASP A 11 -3.59 -20.63 14.01
C ASP A 11 -4.02 -19.62 12.94
N LEU A 12 -3.22 -19.47 11.88
CA LEU A 12 -3.55 -18.60 10.75
C LEU A 12 -4.76 -19.15 9.99
N VAL A 13 -4.81 -20.46 9.75
CA VAL A 13 -5.96 -21.10 9.09
C VAL A 13 -7.25 -20.88 9.91
N ARG A 14 -7.19 -21.03 11.24
CA ARG A 14 -8.32 -20.77 12.14
C ARG A 14 -8.77 -19.30 12.12
N ALA A 15 -7.83 -18.37 12.04
CA ALA A 15 -8.13 -16.95 11.93
C ALA A 15 -8.82 -16.63 10.59
N VAL A 16 -8.27 -17.14 9.48
CA VAL A 16 -8.85 -17.01 8.13
C VAL A 16 -10.27 -17.58 8.10
N ASP A 17 -10.51 -18.72 8.74
CA ASP A 17 -11.84 -19.32 8.83
C ASP A 17 -12.86 -18.45 9.51
N ARG A 18 -12.50 -17.91 10.68
CA ARG A 18 -13.39 -17.05 11.47
C ARG A 18 -13.79 -15.83 10.66
N VAL A 19 -12.82 -15.17 10.04
CA VAL A 19 -13.06 -13.96 9.26
C VAL A 19 -13.82 -14.28 7.98
N SER A 20 -13.50 -15.39 7.30
CA SER A 20 -14.23 -15.80 6.09
C SER A 20 -15.71 -16.03 6.39
N LYS A 21 -16.04 -16.67 7.53
CA LYS A 21 -17.42 -16.84 7.99
C LYS A 21 -18.11 -15.52 8.28
N GLN A 22 -17.45 -14.60 8.99
CA GLN A 22 -18.02 -13.28 9.29
C GLN A 22 -18.32 -12.47 8.02
N LEU A 23 -17.41 -12.54 7.04
CA LEU A 23 -17.54 -11.85 5.76
C LEU A 23 -18.37 -12.63 4.73
N HIS A 24 -18.99 -13.76 5.11
CA HIS A 24 -19.79 -14.61 4.23
C HIS A 24 -19.05 -14.99 2.93
N THR A 25 -17.75 -15.28 3.04
CA THR A 25 -16.88 -15.64 1.92
C THR A 25 -16.20 -16.99 2.18
N ASN A 26 -15.52 -17.53 1.17
CA ASN A 26 -14.74 -18.76 1.30
C ASN A 26 -13.25 -18.45 1.55
N ARG A 27 -12.53 -19.41 2.14
CA ARG A 27 -11.08 -19.30 2.43
C ARG A 27 -10.29 -18.82 1.21
N SER A 28 -10.51 -19.44 0.05
CA SER A 28 -9.78 -19.13 -1.18
C SER A 28 -10.03 -17.70 -1.70
N ALA A 29 -11.23 -17.17 -1.51
CA ALA A 29 -11.58 -15.80 -1.88
C ALA A 29 -10.94 -14.80 -0.92
N PHE A 30 -11.01 -15.07 0.39
CA PHE A 30 -10.34 -14.25 1.40
C PHE A 30 -8.83 -14.22 1.19
N THR A 31 -8.17 -15.38 1.10
CA THR A 31 -6.72 -15.47 0.92
C THR A 31 -6.28 -14.79 -0.37
N ARG A 32 -7.03 -14.92 -1.47
CA ARG A 32 -6.72 -14.22 -2.72
C ARG A 32 -6.81 -12.71 -2.57
N LYS A 33 -7.82 -12.21 -1.86
CA LYS A 33 -7.94 -10.77 -1.59
C LYS A 33 -6.75 -10.30 -0.74
N ALA A 34 -6.45 -10.99 0.35
CA ALA A 34 -5.34 -10.66 1.24
C ALA A 34 -3.98 -10.63 0.50
N LEU A 35 -3.72 -11.62 -0.36
CA LEU A 35 -2.51 -11.66 -1.18
C LEU A 35 -2.42 -10.48 -2.17
N ARG A 36 -3.53 -10.11 -2.81
CA ARG A 36 -3.55 -8.92 -3.69
C ARG A 36 -3.29 -7.63 -2.91
N ASP A 37 -3.92 -7.49 -1.75
CA ASP A 37 -3.76 -6.33 -0.89
C ASP A 37 -2.30 -6.23 -0.41
N ALA A 38 -1.67 -7.35 -0.05
CA ALA A 38 -0.27 -7.39 0.35
C ALA A 38 0.69 -6.99 -0.80
N LEU A 39 0.46 -7.49 -2.01
CA LEU A 39 1.26 -7.11 -3.19
C LEU A 39 1.09 -5.62 -3.53
N ALA A 40 -0.13 -5.09 -3.42
CA ALA A 40 -0.40 -3.68 -3.64
C ALA A 40 0.35 -2.79 -2.63
N ARG A 41 0.31 -3.16 -1.34
CA ARG A 41 1.06 -2.46 -0.28
C ARG A 41 2.57 -2.49 -0.53
N TYR A 42 3.11 -3.66 -0.88
CA TYR A 42 4.52 -3.78 -1.20
C TYR A 42 4.92 -2.83 -2.35
N ASN A 43 4.13 -2.77 -3.41
CA ASN A 43 4.41 -1.87 -4.53
C ASN A 43 4.36 -0.39 -4.12
N LEU A 44 3.40 -0.02 -3.27
CA LEU A 44 3.29 1.35 -2.74
C LEU A 44 4.53 1.73 -1.93
N GLU A 45 4.96 0.86 -1.01
CA GLU A 45 6.16 1.08 -0.20
C GLU A 45 7.42 1.23 -1.06
N GLN A 46 7.52 0.47 -2.17
CA GLN A 46 8.65 0.62 -3.10
C GLN A 46 8.62 1.99 -3.82
N LEU A 47 7.44 2.47 -4.21
CA LEU A 47 7.29 3.79 -4.82
C LEU A 47 7.63 4.91 -3.83
N GLU A 48 7.14 4.83 -2.60
CA GLU A 48 7.48 5.77 -1.53
C GLU A 48 8.99 5.80 -1.25
N ARG A 49 9.63 4.63 -1.18
CA ARG A 49 11.08 4.53 -1.02
C ARG A 49 11.81 5.20 -2.19
N LYS A 50 11.33 5.00 -3.41
CA LYS A 50 11.90 5.63 -4.61
C LYS A 50 11.74 7.16 -4.57
N HIS A 51 10.58 7.66 -4.14
CA HIS A 51 10.37 9.11 -3.97
C HIS A 51 11.33 9.68 -2.94
N ARG A 52 11.44 9.05 -1.76
CA ARG A 52 12.38 9.49 -0.71
C ARG A 52 13.81 9.53 -1.22
N GLN A 53 14.28 8.46 -1.86
CA GLN A 53 15.61 8.41 -2.46
C GLN A 53 15.80 9.47 -3.56
N GLY A 54 14.74 9.80 -4.30
CA GLY A 54 14.75 10.88 -5.29
C GLY A 54 15.04 12.24 -4.65
N TYR A 55 14.30 12.57 -3.59
CA TYR A 55 14.48 13.82 -2.84
C TYR A 55 15.81 13.88 -2.07
N GLU A 56 16.29 12.75 -1.54
CA GLU A 56 17.61 12.70 -0.89
C GLU A 56 18.75 12.92 -1.89
N ARG A 57 18.62 12.38 -3.12
CA ARG A 57 19.67 12.46 -4.15
C ARG A 57 19.65 13.79 -4.91
N ASN A 58 18.48 14.38 -5.08
CA ASN A 58 18.29 15.69 -5.68
C ASN A 58 17.50 16.54 -4.67
N PRO A 59 18.17 17.09 -3.65
CA PRO A 59 17.51 17.99 -2.72
C PRO A 59 16.97 19.19 -3.52
N VAL A 60 15.83 19.70 -3.08
CA VAL A 60 15.19 20.82 -3.78
C VAL A 60 16.15 22.01 -3.84
N GLY A 61 16.30 22.58 -5.03
CA GLY A 61 17.00 23.85 -5.19
C GLY A 61 16.23 24.96 -4.46
N ALA A 62 16.94 25.95 -3.91
CA ALA A 62 16.33 27.08 -3.20
C ALA A 62 15.27 27.81 -4.05
N ASP A 63 15.39 27.74 -5.38
CA ASP A 63 14.57 28.49 -6.33
C ASP A 63 13.56 27.61 -7.09
N GLU A 64 13.53 26.30 -6.83
CA GLU A 64 12.80 25.33 -7.66
C GLU A 64 11.27 25.44 -7.53
N PHE A 65 10.79 25.94 -6.38
CA PHE A 65 9.37 26.15 -6.11
C PHE A 65 8.99 27.63 -5.86
N SER A 66 9.96 28.55 -5.94
CA SER A 66 9.78 29.97 -5.59
C SER A 66 8.87 30.73 -6.56
N VAL A 67 8.67 30.19 -7.78
CA VAL A 67 7.70 30.75 -8.75
C VAL A 67 6.27 30.70 -8.21
N TRP A 68 5.95 29.70 -7.37
CA TRP A 68 4.60 29.51 -6.82
C TRP A 68 4.35 30.28 -5.52
N GLU A 69 5.40 30.77 -4.85
CA GLU A 69 5.28 31.56 -3.61
C GLU A 69 4.61 32.91 -3.84
N THR A 70 4.78 33.50 -5.03
CA THR A 70 4.15 34.79 -5.37
C THR A 70 2.66 34.64 -5.71
N GLU A 71 2.21 33.42 -6.04
CA GLU A 71 0.79 33.12 -6.35
C GLU A 71 0.00 32.59 -5.13
N GLN A 72 0.65 32.41 -3.98
CA GLN A 72 -0.02 32.02 -2.73
C GLN A 72 -0.78 33.19 -2.09
N ALA A 73 -1.85 33.65 -2.75
CA ALA A 73 -2.88 34.47 -2.13
C ALA A 73 -3.95 33.56 -1.48
N TRP A 74 -3.55 32.78 -0.47
CA TRP A 74 -4.52 32.17 0.44
C TRP A 74 -5.07 33.30 1.29
N GLY A 75 -6.18 33.90 0.84
CA GLY A 75 -6.78 35.04 1.51
C GLY A 75 -6.92 34.81 3.01
N ASP A 76 -6.80 35.89 3.78
CA ASP A 76 -7.04 35.87 5.22
C ASP A 76 -8.52 35.61 5.48
N GLU A 77 -8.91 34.34 5.64
CA GLU A 77 -10.18 33.96 6.26
C GLU A 77 -10.02 32.76 7.20
#